data_AF-A0A3M1NX31-F1
#
_entry.id   AF-A0A3M1NX31-F1
#
_cell.length_a   1.000
_cell.length_b   1.000
_cell.length_c   1.000
_cell.angle_alpha   90.00
_cell.angle_beta   90.00
_cell.angle_gamma   90.00
#
_symmetry.space_group_name_H-M   'P 1'
#
loop_
_entity.id
_entity.type
_entity.pdbx_description
1 polymer ?
#
loop_
_entity_poly.entity_id
_entity_poly.type
_entity_poly.pdbx_seq_one_letter_code
_entity_poly.pdbx_strand_id
1 'polypeptide(L)'
;MKQLIPLLAAVAFVFAATFEPAPRSVTVEGTLVDTKCYGMAVAMGKPKMNVTNTHKVQKDGKMMDVPNCATACASMGIPVGVLTKDGKTYVLLTPATALKDHMAKEARVTGDKVFDGGIIATKVEVKENGTWKDVTPGTMM
;
A
#
# COMPACT_ATOMS: atom_id res chain seq x y z
N MET A 1 2.38 71.41 -11.85
CA MET A 1 2.26 70.53 -10.67
C MET A 1 1.72 69.19 -11.13
N LYS A 2 2.62 68.24 -11.42
CA LYS A 2 2.29 66.89 -11.88
C LYS A 2 2.92 65.91 -10.90
N GLN A 3 2.03 65.14 -10.27
CA GLN A 3 2.14 63.73 -9.89
C GLN A 3 3.39 63.29 -9.13
N LEU A 4 3.17 62.55 -8.03
CA LEU A 4 3.79 61.24 -7.73
C LEU A 4 3.41 60.85 -6.29
N ILE A 5 2.43 59.97 -6.15
CA ILE A 5 2.16 59.26 -4.88
C ILE A 5 2.92 57.94 -4.98
N PRO A 6 3.92 57.65 -4.10
CA PRO A 6 4.55 56.35 -4.10
C PRO A 6 3.65 55.36 -3.37
N LEU A 7 3.11 54.40 -4.12
CA LEU A 7 2.40 53.25 -3.58
C LEU A 7 3.45 52.29 -2.98
N LEU A 8 3.69 52.36 -1.67
CA LEU A 8 4.47 51.36 -0.94
C LEU A 8 3.63 50.07 -0.85
N ALA A 9 3.91 49.11 -1.71
CA ALA A 9 3.39 47.75 -1.59
C ALA A 9 4.23 46.98 -0.55
N ALA A 10 3.72 46.88 0.67
CA ALA A 10 4.28 45.99 1.68
C ALA A 10 3.94 44.54 1.32
N VAL A 11 4.92 43.78 0.83
CA VAL A 11 4.79 42.33 0.61
C VAL A 11 4.92 41.63 1.96
N ALA A 12 3.79 41.31 2.58
CA ALA A 12 3.76 40.47 3.77
C ALA A 12 4.00 39.01 3.37
N PHE A 13 5.21 38.50 3.59
CA PHE A 13 5.49 37.06 3.54
C PHE A 13 4.90 36.40 4.77
N VAL A 14 3.70 35.84 4.63
CA VAL A 14 3.10 34.97 5.64
C VAL A 14 3.84 33.62 5.57
N PHE A 15 4.77 33.39 6.50
CA PHE A 15 5.29 32.06 6.78
C PHE A 15 4.16 31.24 7.42
N ALA A 16 3.40 30.53 6.60
CA ALA A 16 2.53 29.46 7.08
C ALA A 16 3.44 28.34 7.59
N ALA A 17 3.61 28.26 8.91
CA ALA A 17 4.19 27.08 9.54
C ALA A 17 3.32 25.89 9.15
N THR A 18 3.82 25.02 8.28
CA THR A 18 3.16 23.78 7.90
C THR A 18 3.23 22.84 9.09
N PHE A 19 2.21 22.86 9.94
CA PHE A 19 1.95 21.77 10.86
C PHE A 19 1.69 20.51 10.01
N GLU A 20 2.65 19.59 9.97
CA GLU A 20 2.39 18.26 9.41
C GLU A 20 1.35 17.60 10.33
N PRO A 21 0.15 17.25 9.81
CA PRO A 21 -0.85 16.57 10.62
C PRO A 21 -0.28 15.22 11.08
N ALA A 22 -0.50 14.89 12.35
CA ALA A 22 -0.12 13.60 12.91
C ALA A 22 -0.62 12.44 12.01
N PRO A 23 0.11 11.31 11.93
CA PRO A 23 -0.27 10.18 11.08
C PRO A 23 -1.72 9.80 11.35
N ARG A 24 -2.53 9.77 10.29
CA ARG A 24 -3.96 9.47 10.44
C ARG A 24 -4.09 7.97 10.57
N SER A 25 -4.56 7.50 11.73
CA SER A 25 -4.93 6.10 11.89
C SER A 25 -6.08 5.77 10.93
N VAL A 26 -5.92 4.69 10.17
CA VAL A 26 -6.87 4.23 9.16
C VAL A 26 -7.11 2.73 9.31
N THR A 27 -8.31 2.30 8.92
CA THR A 27 -8.63 0.89 8.71
C THR A 27 -9.02 0.71 7.24
N VAL A 28 -8.33 -0.20 6.54
CA VAL A 28 -8.60 -0.54 5.15
C VAL A 28 -8.87 -2.03 5.01
N GLU A 29 -9.78 -2.39 4.11
CA GLU A 29 -10.12 -3.79 3.80
C GLU A 29 -9.86 -4.10 2.34
N GLY A 30 -9.29 -5.27 2.06
CA GLY A 30 -8.90 -5.65 0.71
C GLY A 30 -8.21 -7.00 0.62
N THR A 31 -7.62 -7.31 -0.52
CA THR A 31 -6.88 -8.55 -0.75
C THR A 31 -5.39 -8.33 -0.52
N LEU A 32 -4.71 -9.24 0.19
CA LEU A 32 -3.26 -9.21 0.29
C LEU A 32 -2.61 -9.59 -1.05
N VAL A 33 -1.80 -8.68 -1.60
CA VAL A 33 -1.13 -8.84 -2.90
C VAL A 33 0.38 -8.62 -2.75
N ASP A 34 1.18 -9.25 -3.62
CA ASP A 34 2.59 -8.88 -3.73
C ASP A 34 2.68 -7.54 -4.48
N THR A 35 3.46 -6.59 -3.98
CA THR A 35 3.48 -5.24 -4.58
C THR A 35 4.19 -5.19 -5.94
N LYS A 36 5.09 -6.16 -6.21
CA LYS A 36 5.92 -6.17 -7.41
C LYS A 36 5.13 -6.62 -8.65
N CYS A 37 4.58 -7.83 -8.64
CA CYS A 37 3.87 -8.41 -9.76
C CYS A 37 2.50 -7.77 -9.97
N TYR A 38 1.81 -7.40 -8.89
CA TYR A 38 0.62 -6.56 -9.00
C TYR A 38 0.93 -5.18 -9.59
N GLY A 39 1.97 -4.49 -9.09
CA GLY A 39 2.37 -3.17 -9.60
C GLY A 39 2.73 -3.20 -11.09
N MET A 40 3.47 -4.22 -11.53
CA MET A 40 3.75 -4.43 -12.97
C MET A 40 2.47 -4.66 -13.77
N ALA A 41 1.54 -5.47 -13.26
CA ALA A 41 0.27 -5.71 -13.93
C ALA A 41 -0.57 -4.42 -14.09
N VAL A 42 -0.62 -3.58 -13.05
CA VAL A 42 -1.26 -2.26 -13.12
C VAL A 42 -0.59 -1.36 -14.16
N ALA A 43 0.75 -1.30 -14.19
CA ALA A 43 1.49 -0.52 -15.19
C ALA A 43 1.23 -1.00 -16.63
N MET A 44 0.88 -2.27 -16.82
CA MET A 44 0.47 -2.85 -18.10
C MET A 44 -1.03 -2.65 -18.42
N GLY A 45 -1.78 -1.91 -17.59
CA GLY A 45 -3.23 -1.71 -17.75
C GLY A 45 -4.07 -2.95 -17.42
N LYS A 46 -3.53 -3.89 -16.62
CA LYS A 46 -4.17 -5.17 -16.27
C LYS A 46 -4.38 -5.30 -14.75
N PRO A 47 -5.18 -4.43 -14.10
CA PRO A 47 -5.31 -4.36 -12.64
C PRO A 47 -5.98 -5.59 -11.99
N LYS A 48 -6.45 -6.56 -12.77
CA LYS A 48 -7.00 -7.84 -12.30
C LYS A 48 -5.99 -8.99 -12.36
N MET A 49 -4.82 -8.76 -12.94
CA MET A 49 -3.76 -9.77 -13.03
C MET A 49 -2.92 -9.74 -11.74
N ASN A 50 -2.45 -10.92 -11.30
CA ASN A 50 -1.57 -11.09 -10.13
C ASN A 50 -2.18 -10.57 -8.81
N VAL A 51 -3.50 -10.71 -8.65
CA VAL A 51 -4.21 -10.47 -7.38
C VAL A 51 -4.36 -11.73 -6.52
N THR A 52 -4.00 -12.90 -7.07
CA THR A 52 -4.09 -14.21 -6.40
C THR A 52 -2.70 -14.74 -6.09
N ASN A 53 -2.58 -15.86 -5.36
CA ASN A 53 -1.27 -16.46 -5.07
C ASN A 53 -0.60 -17.11 -6.31
N THR A 54 -1.32 -17.21 -7.42
CA THR A 54 -0.79 -17.70 -8.70
C THR A 54 -0.62 -16.52 -9.65
N HIS A 55 0.61 -16.27 -10.09
CA HIS A 55 0.90 -15.13 -10.96
C HIS A 55 1.08 -15.54 -12.41
N LYS A 56 0.63 -14.67 -13.31
CA LYS A 56 0.95 -14.70 -14.72
C LYS A 56 2.24 -13.94 -14.95
N VAL A 57 3.28 -14.67 -15.36
CA VAL A 57 4.57 -14.09 -15.74
C VAL A 57 4.81 -14.31 -17.23
N GLN A 58 5.46 -13.36 -17.88
CA GLN A 58 5.88 -13.51 -19.27
C GLN A 58 7.26 -14.16 -19.30
N LYS A 59 7.39 -15.30 -19.97
CA LYS A 59 8.65 -15.98 -20.21
C LYS A 59 8.70 -16.36 -21.68
N ASP A 60 9.76 -15.95 -22.37
CA ASP A 60 9.98 -16.22 -23.80
C ASP A 60 8.78 -15.82 -24.69
N GLY A 61 8.19 -14.65 -24.40
CA GLY A 61 7.03 -14.14 -25.14
C GLY A 61 5.70 -14.81 -24.80
N LYS A 62 5.68 -15.81 -23.91
CA LYS A 62 4.46 -16.52 -23.51
C LYS A 62 4.09 -16.20 -22.06
N MET A 63 2.79 -16.07 -21.81
CA MET A 63 2.28 -15.96 -20.44
C MET A 63 2.18 -17.35 -19.83
N MET A 64 2.75 -17.53 -18.65
CA MET A 64 2.67 -18.78 -17.88
C MET A 64 2.16 -18.50 -16.46
N ASP A 65 1.37 -19.44 -15.93
CA ASP A 65 0.93 -19.40 -14.53
C ASP A 65 2.00 -20.01 -13.62
N VAL A 66 2.35 -19.28 -12.57
CA VAL A 66 3.31 -19.69 -11.54
C VAL A 66 2.58 -19.77 -10.21
N PRO A 67 2.27 -20.98 -9.70
CA PRO A 67 1.58 -21.15 -8.43
C PRO A 67 2.46 -20.72 -7.25
N ASN A 68 1.83 -20.28 -6.17
CA ASN A 68 2.49 -19.81 -4.92
C ASN A 68 3.51 -18.68 -5.12
N CYS A 69 3.41 -17.94 -6.23
CA CYS A 69 4.36 -16.89 -6.58
C CYS A 69 4.29 -15.72 -5.58
N ALA A 70 3.09 -15.32 -5.16
CA ALA A 70 2.95 -14.25 -4.17
C ALA A 70 3.57 -14.63 -2.81
N THR A 71 3.30 -15.86 -2.34
CA THR A 71 3.91 -16.42 -1.12
C THR A 71 5.43 -16.47 -1.23
N ALA A 72 5.97 -16.91 -2.38
CA ALA A 72 7.42 -16.92 -2.60
C ALA A 72 8.01 -15.50 -2.54
N CYS A 73 7.36 -14.51 -3.17
CA CYS A 73 7.76 -13.11 -3.12
C CYS A 73 7.77 -12.56 -1.69
N ALA A 74 6.70 -12.76 -0.92
CA ALA A 74 6.62 -12.34 0.47
C ALA A 74 7.68 -13.03 1.35
N SER A 75 7.97 -14.32 1.09
CA SER A 75 9.04 -15.07 1.76
C SER A 75 10.44 -14.51 1.49
N MET A 76 10.65 -13.89 0.33
CA MET A 76 11.90 -13.18 -0.02
C MET A 76 11.94 -11.73 0.51
N GLY A 77 10.92 -11.28 1.24
CA GLY A 77 10.84 -9.93 1.77
C GLY A 77 10.28 -8.88 0.81
N ILE A 78 9.73 -9.28 -0.35
CA ILE A 78 9.03 -8.32 -1.22
C ILE A 78 7.80 -7.79 -0.48
N PRO A 79 7.60 -6.46 -0.42
CA PRO A 79 6.51 -5.88 0.36
C PRO A 79 5.15 -6.43 -0.05
N VAL A 80 4.32 -6.66 0.96
CA VAL A 80 2.91 -7.02 0.81
C VAL A 80 2.07 -5.75 0.83
N GLY A 81 1.08 -5.67 -0.04
CA GLY A 81 0.09 -4.62 -0.04
C GLY A 81 -1.32 -5.15 0.22
N VAL A 82 -2.22 -4.25 0.58
CA VAL A 82 -3.67 -4.51 0.61
C VAL A 82 -4.32 -3.78 -0.57
N LEU A 83 -4.93 -4.55 -1.47
CA LEU A 83 -5.71 -4.06 -2.61
C LEU A 83 -7.18 -3.93 -2.19
N THR A 84 -7.64 -2.70 -2.01
CA THR A 84 -9.02 -2.43 -1.60
C THR A 84 -10.02 -2.66 -2.75
N LYS A 85 -11.30 -2.80 -2.40
CA LYS A 85 -12.39 -3.04 -3.39
C LYS A 85 -12.54 -1.89 -4.40
N ASP A 86 -12.19 -0.66 -4.02
CA ASP A 86 -12.17 0.52 -4.89
C ASP A 86 -10.88 0.64 -5.73
N GLY A 87 -10.01 -0.37 -5.70
CA GLY A 87 -8.82 -0.46 -6.54
C GLY A 87 -7.61 0.34 -6.04
N LYS A 88 -7.66 0.87 -4.82
CA LYS A 88 -6.49 1.49 -4.18
C LYS A 88 -5.58 0.40 -3.61
N THR A 89 -4.28 0.66 -3.59
CA THR A 89 -3.32 -0.26 -2.99
C THR A 89 -2.51 0.47 -1.94
N TYR A 90 -2.43 -0.13 -0.76
CA TYR A 90 -1.60 0.37 0.34
C TYR A 90 -0.51 -0.67 0.62
N VAL A 91 0.74 -0.27 0.50
CA VAL A 91 1.90 -1.05 0.92
C VAL A 91 1.94 -1.09 2.43
N LEU A 92 2.10 -2.30 2.98
CA LEU A 92 2.22 -2.52 4.41
C LEU A 92 3.69 -2.41 4.81
N LEU A 93 3.99 -1.45 5.66
CA LEU A 93 5.31 -1.22 6.22
C LEU A 93 5.50 -2.14 7.43
N THR A 94 5.59 -3.44 7.14
CA THR A 94 5.71 -4.53 8.11
C THR A 94 6.56 -5.66 7.48
N PRO A 95 7.19 -6.54 8.26
CA PRO A 95 7.93 -7.68 7.68
C PRO A 95 7.04 -8.55 6.79
N ALA A 96 7.30 -8.53 5.48
CA ALA A 96 6.52 -9.28 4.50
C ALA A 96 6.49 -10.79 4.77
N THR A 97 7.57 -11.32 5.34
CA THR A 97 7.71 -12.75 5.68
C THR A 97 6.67 -13.21 6.68
N ALA A 98 6.15 -12.33 7.54
CA ALA A 98 5.09 -12.64 8.49
C ALA A 98 3.71 -12.82 7.82
N LEU A 99 3.54 -12.33 6.59
CA LEU A 99 2.28 -12.39 5.84
C LEU A 99 2.30 -13.43 4.71
N LYS A 100 3.42 -14.14 4.50
CA LYS A 100 3.63 -15.06 3.36
C LYS A 100 2.55 -16.15 3.22
N ASP A 101 2.02 -16.64 4.33
CA ASP A 101 1.02 -17.72 4.38
C ASP A 101 -0.43 -17.19 4.27
N HIS A 102 -0.56 -15.88 4.08
CA HIS A 102 -1.85 -15.18 4.00
C HIS A 102 -2.06 -14.44 2.67
N MET A 103 -1.16 -14.61 1.69
CA MET A 103 -1.30 -14.02 0.36
C MET A 103 -2.63 -14.42 -0.29
N ALA A 104 -3.21 -13.48 -1.04
CA ALA A 104 -4.52 -13.59 -1.70
C ALA A 104 -5.74 -13.75 -0.76
N LYS A 105 -5.57 -13.70 0.56
CA LYS A 105 -6.70 -13.65 1.50
C LYS A 105 -7.27 -12.24 1.60
N GLU A 106 -8.56 -12.16 1.91
CA GLU A 106 -9.20 -10.92 2.34
C GLU A 106 -8.61 -10.53 3.71
N ALA A 107 -8.20 -9.29 3.85
CA ALA A 107 -7.56 -8.74 5.02
C ALA A 107 -8.17 -7.40 5.42
N ARG A 108 -8.18 -7.15 6.73
CA ARG A 108 -8.47 -5.87 7.35
C ARG A 108 -7.20 -5.40 8.03
N VAL A 109 -6.72 -4.22 7.65
CA VAL A 109 -5.48 -3.64 8.16
C VAL A 109 -5.81 -2.33 8.86
N THR A 110 -5.43 -2.24 10.13
CA THR A 110 -5.45 -1.00 10.90
C THR A 110 -4.02 -0.53 11.14
N GLY A 111 -3.80 0.78 11.02
CA GLY A 111 -2.47 1.33 11.19
C GLY A 111 -2.40 2.81 10.86
N ASP A 112 -1.19 3.35 10.92
CA ASP A 112 -0.93 4.75 10.63
C ASP A 112 -0.57 4.94 9.17
N LYS A 113 -1.33 5.77 8.46
CA LYS A 113 -0.99 6.19 7.11
C LYS A 113 0.14 7.23 7.19
N VAL A 114 1.33 6.83 6.75
CA VAL A 114 2.55 7.68 6.83
C VAL A 114 2.87 8.40 5.51
N PHE A 115 2.34 7.92 4.40
CA PHE A 115 2.34 8.60 3.10
C PHE A 115 1.22 8.05 2.21
N ASP A 116 1.02 8.65 1.04
CA ASP A 116 0.03 8.17 0.07
C ASP A 116 0.40 6.78 -0.46
N GLY A 117 -0.36 5.77 -0.02
CA GLY A 117 -0.14 4.38 -0.37
C GLY A 117 0.72 3.60 0.63
N GLY A 118 1.10 4.17 1.78
CA GLY A 118 1.89 3.47 2.81
C GLY A 118 1.21 3.45 4.19
N ILE A 119 1.12 2.26 4.80
CA ILE A 119 0.54 2.06 6.14
C ILE A 119 1.56 1.33 7.03
N ILE A 120 1.92 1.92 8.18
CA ILE A 120 2.56 1.18 9.28
C ILE A 120 1.44 0.41 9.98
N ALA A 121 1.36 -0.90 9.74
CA ALA A 121 0.28 -1.72 10.27
C ALA A 121 0.47 -1.95 11.78
N THR A 122 -0.52 -1.56 12.58
CA THR A 122 -0.61 -1.88 14.01
C THR A 122 -1.50 -3.08 14.26
N LYS A 123 -2.36 -3.44 13.31
CA LYS A 123 -3.15 -4.66 13.29
C LYS A 123 -3.34 -5.18 11.88
N VAL A 124 -3.16 -6.48 11.68
CA VAL A 124 -3.51 -7.18 10.44
C VAL A 124 -4.39 -8.37 10.78
N GLU A 125 -5.61 -8.38 10.25
CA GLU A 125 -6.54 -9.48 10.38
C GLU A 125 -6.83 -10.06 9.00
N VAL A 126 -6.85 -11.38 8.89
CA VAL A 126 -7.14 -12.08 7.63
C VAL A 126 -8.36 -12.96 7.81
N LYS A 127 -9.17 -13.04 6.77
CA LYS A 127 -10.38 -13.84 6.77
C LYS A 127 -10.05 -15.28 6.40
N GLU A 128 -10.21 -16.17 7.36
CA GLU A 128 -10.00 -17.62 7.21
C GLU A 128 -11.29 -18.33 7.64
N ASN A 129 -11.87 -19.12 6.72
CA ASN A 129 -13.10 -19.88 6.97
C ASN A 129 -14.28 -19.04 7.50
N GLY A 130 -14.39 -17.80 7.03
CA GLY A 130 -15.44 -16.86 7.44
C GLY A 130 -15.14 -16.08 8.73
N THR A 131 -14.06 -16.40 9.43
CA THR A 131 -13.66 -15.75 10.68
C THR A 131 -12.43 -14.86 10.45
N TRP A 132 -12.39 -13.71 11.13
CA TRP A 132 -11.22 -12.85 11.15
C TRP A 132 -10.20 -13.39 12.15
N LYS A 133 -8.99 -13.64 11.67
CA LYS A 133 -7.86 -14.11 12.47
C LYS A 133 -6.79 -13.01 12.52
N ASP A 134 -6.37 -12.66 13.72
CA ASP A 134 -5.25 -11.75 13.92
C ASP A 134 -3.94 -12.43 13.50
N VAL A 135 -3.23 -11.80 12.57
CA VAL A 135 -1.93 -12.22 12.04
C VAL A 135 -0.94 -11.07 12.07
N THR A 136 -1.18 -10.09 12.95
CA THR A 136 -0.34 -8.91 13.12
C THR A 136 1.11 -9.37 13.34
N PRO A 137 2.04 -8.97 12.47
CA PRO A 137 3.45 -9.30 12.66
C PRO A 137 3.90 -8.73 14.00
N GLY A 138 4.40 -9.60 14.88
CA GLY A 138 4.95 -9.16 16.15
C GLY A 138 6.07 -8.14 15.90
N THR A 139 6.03 -7.01 16.60
CA THR A 139 7.18 -6.12 16.69
C THR A 139 8.23 -6.84 17.52
N MET A 140 9.16 -7.53 16.84
CA MET A 140 10.45 -7.80 17.48
C MET A 140 11.14 -6.45 17.63
N MET A 141 10.89 -5.80 18.77
CA MET A 141 11.80 -4.83 19.36
C MET A 141 12.89 -5.61 20.12
#